data_AF-A0A1R0XU91-F1
#
_entry.id   AF-A0A1R0XU91-F1
#
_cell.length_a   1.000
_cell.length_b   1.000
_cell.length_c   1.000
_cell.angle_alpha   90.00
_cell.angle_beta   90.00
_cell.angle_gamma   90.00
#
_symmetry.space_group_name_H-M   'P 1'
#
loop_
_entity.id
_entity.type
_entity.pdbx_description
1 polymer ?
#
loop_
_entity_poly.entity_id
_entity_poly.type
_entity_poly.pdbx_seq_one_letter_code
_entity_poly.pdbx_strand_id
1 'polypeptide(L)'
;MRKALSAIGIVLLLLLAGCDFKEIDLRIFVLAIGVDPGEEEGTFKISLKLAIPQGEVTKIDEKMQILTEESPSISEALRRMKSKVEKELDYSHCKSIILGEGIARKDIQHVMDWAVRRRDVQLIVNFAVGRPEALQVLQVRPESERIPSNSLILAMSGQGTESPFITSVYSFQLMRNIYEKGIDPILPIIEAKGKSQFLINSTFAPRKMA
;
A
#
# COMPACT_ATOMS: atom_id res chain seq x y z
N MET A 1 -39.91 29.87 -28.01
CA MET A 1 -38.78 30.11 -27.06
C MET A 1 -38.96 29.40 -25.71
N ARG A 2 -40.06 29.64 -24.95
CA ARG A 2 -40.27 28.98 -23.63
C ARG A 2 -40.25 27.43 -23.67
N LYS A 3 -40.87 26.82 -24.69
CA LYS A 3 -40.89 25.34 -24.86
C LYS A 3 -39.50 24.76 -25.18
N ALA A 4 -38.68 25.50 -25.92
CA ALA A 4 -37.30 25.08 -26.24
C ALA A 4 -36.39 25.19 -25.00
N LEU A 5 -36.55 26.23 -24.18
CA LEU A 5 -35.84 26.34 -22.89
C LEU A 5 -36.22 25.21 -21.92
N SER A 6 -37.51 24.86 -21.82
CA SER A 6 -37.93 23.72 -20.99
C SER A 6 -37.38 22.39 -21.49
N ALA A 7 -37.33 22.17 -22.81
CA ALA A 7 -36.75 20.96 -23.39
C ALA A 7 -35.24 20.84 -23.09
N ILE A 8 -34.50 21.95 -23.20
CA ILE A 8 -33.07 22.00 -22.85
C ILE A 8 -32.84 21.72 -21.35
N GLY A 9 -33.69 22.27 -20.47
CA GLY A 9 -33.63 21.99 -19.03
C GLY A 9 -33.86 20.52 -18.68
N ILE A 10 -34.79 19.85 -19.36
CA ILE A 10 -35.08 18.42 -19.18
C ILE A 10 -33.92 17.55 -19.69
N VAL A 11 -33.31 17.92 -20.82
CA VAL A 11 -32.11 17.22 -21.35
C VAL A 11 -30.92 17.38 -20.41
N LEU A 12 -30.72 18.57 -19.81
CA LEU A 12 -29.68 18.77 -18.80
C LEU A 12 -29.90 17.89 -17.57
N LEU A 13 -31.16 17.70 -17.12
CA LEU A 13 -31.50 16.84 -15.98
C LEU A 13 -31.23 15.36 -16.25
N LEU A 14 -31.33 14.90 -17.51
CA LEU A 14 -30.99 13.53 -17.89
C LEU A 14 -29.47 13.28 -17.92
N LEU A 15 -28.67 14.35 -18.06
CA LEU A 15 -27.21 14.29 -17.96
C LEU A 15 -26.71 14.29 -16.50
N LEU A 16 -27.60 14.40 -15.51
CA LEU A 16 -27.28 14.25 -14.08
C LEU A 16 -27.37 12.80 -13.57
N ALA A 17 -27.52 11.79 -14.45
CA ALA A 17 -27.37 10.40 -14.05
C ALA A 17 -25.96 10.19 -13.48
N GLY A 18 -25.89 10.06 -12.16
CA GLY A 18 -24.66 10.18 -11.37
C GLY A 18 -23.59 9.13 -11.64
N CYS A 19 -22.41 9.39 -11.06
CA CYS A 19 -21.24 8.52 -11.12
C CYS A 19 -21.55 7.14 -10.50
N ASP A 20 -21.09 6.06 -11.14
CA ASP A 20 -21.20 4.69 -10.61
C ASP A 20 -20.35 4.56 -9.33
N PHE A 21 -21.00 4.31 -8.19
CA PHE A 21 -20.33 4.12 -6.90
C PHE A 21 -20.42 2.66 -6.48
N LYS A 22 -19.26 2.01 -6.33
CA LYS A 22 -19.20 0.73 -5.62
C LYS A 22 -19.31 0.95 -4.12
N GLU A 23 -20.31 0.27 -3.52
CA GLU A 23 -20.55 0.23 -2.09
C GLU A 23 -19.32 -0.32 -1.33
N ILE A 24 -19.20 0.06 -0.05
CA ILE A 24 -18.07 -0.33 0.82
C ILE A 24 -17.98 -1.86 0.96
N ASP A 25 -19.11 -2.54 1.05
CA ASP A 25 -19.15 -4.00 1.21
C ASP A 25 -18.69 -4.77 -0.03
N LEU A 26 -18.66 -4.11 -1.20
CA LEU A 26 -18.16 -4.64 -2.47
C LEU A 26 -16.66 -4.37 -2.68
N ARG A 27 -15.96 -3.87 -1.65
CA ARG A 27 -14.54 -3.55 -1.68
C ARG A 27 -13.75 -4.38 -0.67
N ILE A 28 -12.48 -4.59 -0.98
CA ILE A 28 -11.45 -5.09 -0.08
C ILE A 28 -10.36 -4.03 -0.02
N PHE A 29 -10.06 -3.56 1.18
CA PHE A 29 -9.06 -2.50 1.37
C PHE A 29 -7.66 -3.09 1.40
N VAL A 30 -6.78 -2.57 0.55
CA VAL A 30 -5.36 -2.85 0.57
C VAL A 30 -4.71 -1.90 1.57
N LEU A 31 -4.22 -2.43 2.68
CA LEU A 31 -3.61 -1.64 3.74
C LEU A 31 -2.10 -1.48 3.57
N ALA A 32 -1.45 -2.52 3.06
CA ALA A 32 -0.03 -2.50 2.76
C ALA A 32 0.32 -3.39 1.58
N ILE A 33 1.39 -3.00 0.87
CA ILE A 33 1.95 -3.72 -0.27
C ILE A 33 3.37 -4.15 0.08
N GLY A 34 3.70 -5.39 -0.21
CA GLY A 34 5.03 -5.96 -0.12
C GLY A 34 5.57 -6.17 -1.52
N VAL A 35 6.81 -5.79 -1.76
CA VAL A 35 7.49 -5.94 -3.06
C VAL A 35 8.81 -6.64 -2.82
N ASP A 36 8.85 -7.91 -3.17
CA ASP A 36 10.02 -8.77 -3.07
C ASP A 36 10.54 -9.13 -4.48
N PRO A 37 11.82 -9.52 -4.63
CA PRO A 37 12.27 -10.11 -5.88
C PRO A 37 11.49 -11.40 -6.16
N GLY A 38 11.10 -11.62 -7.42
CA GLY A 38 10.48 -12.87 -7.84
C GLY A 38 11.47 -14.04 -7.86
N GLU A 39 10.95 -15.25 -8.03
CA GLU A 39 11.75 -16.46 -8.21
C GLU A 39 12.44 -16.46 -9.58
N GLU A 40 11.77 -15.90 -10.60
CA GLU A 40 12.34 -15.70 -11.93
C GLU A 40 13.13 -14.38 -12.03
N GLU A 41 14.19 -14.36 -12.84
CA GLU A 41 14.96 -13.14 -13.03
C GLU A 41 14.13 -12.08 -13.76
N GLY A 42 14.06 -10.87 -13.17
CA GLY A 42 13.30 -9.75 -13.74
C GLY A 42 11.82 -9.73 -13.36
N THR A 43 11.33 -10.66 -12.55
CA THR A 43 9.98 -10.62 -11.98
C THR A 43 9.96 -10.03 -10.57
N PHE A 44 8.77 -9.55 -10.17
CA PHE A 44 8.49 -9.08 -8.82
C PHE A 44 7.47 -9.99 -8.17
N LYS A 45 7.72 -10.34 -6.92
CA LYS A 45 6.74 -10.98 -6.04
C LYS A 45 6.02 -9.91 -5.24
N ILE A 46 4.77 -9.67 -5.59
CA ILE A 46 3.92 -8.65 -4.97
C ILE A 46 3.00 -9.32 -3.96
N SER A 47 2.92 -8.77 -2.75
CA SER A 47 2.02 -9.25 -1.69
C SER A 47 1.14 -8.12 -1.20
N LEU A 48 -0.17 -8.35 -1.09
CA LEU A 48 -1.13 -7.40 -0.57
C LEU A 48 -1.63 -7.84 0.80
N LYS A 49 -1.57 -6.95 1.79
CA LYS A 49 -2.22 -7.11 3.09
C LYS A 49 -3.62 -6.50 3.00
N LEU A 50 -4.62 -7.38 3.04
CA LEU A 50 -6.02 -7.07 2.77
C LEU A 50 -6.82 -7.00 4.08
N ALA A 51 -7.64 -5.96 4.21
CA ALA A 51 -8.69 -5.84 5.20
C ALA A 51 -10.06 -5.98 4.53
N ILE A 52 -10.80 -7.01 4.93
CA ILE A 52 -12.13 -7.30 4.40
C ILE A 52 -13.14 -6.71 5.39
N PRO A 53 -13.96 -5.72 4.98
CA PRO A 53 -14.99 -5.17 5.85
C PRO A 53 -16.00 -6.25 6.24
N GLN A 54 -16.35 -6.32 7.51
CA GLN A 54 -17.41 -7.18 8.03
C GLN A 54 -18.57 -6.30 8.51
N GLY A 55 -19.80 -6.65 8.10
CA GLY A 55 -21.00 -5.91 8.50
C GLY A 55 -21.43 -6.12 9.96
N GLU A 56 -20.81 -7.05 10.69
CA GLU A 56 -21.11 -7.33 12.10
C GLU A 56 -20.11 -6.65 13.04
N VAL A 57 -20.57 -5.60 13.73
CA VAL A 57 -19.79 -4.83 14.72
C VAL A 57 -19.39 -5.67 15.95
N THR A 58 -20.11 -6.76 16.24
CA THR A 58 -19.89 -7.61 17.43
C THR A 58 -18.74 -8.59 17.30
N LYS A 59 -18.28 -8.90 16.07
CA LYS A 59 -17.09 -9.72 15.80
C LYS A 59 -16.05 -8.88 15.06
N ILE A 60 -15.43 -7.95 15.78
CA ILE A 60 -14.22 -7.26 15.32
C ILE A 60 -13.04 -8.24 15.43
N ASP A 61 -13.10 -9.31 14.63
CA ASP A 61 -11.96 -10.11 14.21
C ASP A 61 -11.85 -9.86 12.71
N GLU A 62 -11.14 -8.78 12.35
CA GLU A 62 -10.85 -8.51 10.96
C GLU A 62 -10.12 -9.72 10.36
N LYS A 63 -10.73 -10.34 9.34
CA LYS A 63 -10.06 -11.37 8.56
C LYS A 63 -8.97 -10.72 7.74
N MET A 64 -7.77 -10.71 8.31
CA MET A 64 -6.56 -10.31 7.60
C MET A 64 -6.17 -11.41 6.61
N GLN A 65 -6.22 -11.08 5.33
CA GLN A 65 -5.78 -11.97 4.24
C GLN A 65 -4.53 -11.39 3.58
N ILE A 66 -3.64 -12.28 3.14
CA ILE A 66 -2.51 -11.91 2.29
C ILE A 66 -2.71 -12.58 0.94
N LEU A 67 -2.66 -11.79 -0.13
CA LEU A 67 -2.71 -12.26 -1.51
C LEU A 67 -1.35 -11.98 -2.15
N THR A 68 -0.75 -12.98 -2.79
CA THR A 68 0.58 -12.85 -3.40
C THR A 68 0.54 -13.30 -4.85
N GLU A 69 1.17 -12.53 -5.74
CA GLU A 69 1.34 -12.86 -7.15
C GLU A 69 2.73 -12.47 -7.63
N GLU A 70 3.25 -13.25 -8.56
CA GLU A 70 4.49 -12.97 -9.26
C GLU A 70 4.21 -12.49 -10.68
N SER A 71 4.90 -11.43 -11.11
CA SER A 71 4.78 -10.89 -12.47
C SER A 71 5.97 -10.00 -12.84
N PRO A 72 6.27 -9.79 -14.13
CA PRO A 72 7.28 -8.83 -14.58
C PRO A 72 7.01 -7.36 -14.21
N SER A 73 5.78 -7.01 -13.83
CA SER A 73 5.38 -5.65 -13.47
C SER A 73 4.42 -5.65 -12.28
N ILE A 74 4.56 -4.67 -11.39
CA ILE A 74 3.64 -4.43 -10.26
C ILE A 74 2.20 -4.30 -10.79
N SER A 75 1.97 -3.52 -11.84
CA SER A 75 0.63 -3.31 -12.40
C SER A 75 0.02 -4.59 -12.97
N GLU A 76 0.83 -5.47 -13.56
CA GLU A 76 0.37 -6.76 -14.07
C GLU A 76 0.01 -7.71 -12.93
N ALA A 77 0.86 -7.81 -11.89
CA ALA A 77 0.58 -8.59 -10.69
C ALA A 77 -0.76 -8.19 -10.07
N LEU A 78 -1.01 -6.89 -9.90
CA LEU A 78 -2.26 -6.39 -9.33
C LEU A 78 -3.48 -6.66 -10.22
N ARG A 79 -3.31 -6.64 -11.55
CA ARG A 79 -4.38 -7.02 -12.49
C ARG A 79 -4.70 -8.52 -12.40
N ARG A 80 -3.68 -9.36 -12.25
CA ARG A 80 -3.85 -10.81 -12.03
C ARG A 80 -4.52 -11.08 -10.68
N MET A 81 -4.08 -10.43 -9.61
CA MET A 81 -4.71 -10.50 -8.29
C MET A 81 -6.19 -10.14 -8.32
N LYS A 82 -6.57 -9.10 -9.08
CA LYS A 82 -7.97 -8.69 -9.24
C LYS A 82 -8.85 -9.81 -9.81
N SER A 83 -8.29 -10.73 -10.60
CA SER A 83 -9.04 -11.90 -11.11
C SER A 83 -9.19 -13.05 -10.09
N LYS A 84 -8.49 -12.98 -8.95
CA LYS A 84 -8.47 -14.01 -7.91
C LYS A 84 -9.32 -13.65 -6.68
N VAL A 85 -9.92 -12.47 -6.68
CA VAL A 85 -10.80 -11.97 -5.61
C VAL A 85 -12.18 -11.67 -6.16
N GLU A 86 -13.19 -11.78 -5.29
CA GLU A 86 -14.60 -11.60 -5.62
C GLU A 86 -15.08 -10.15 -5.49
N LYS A 87 -14.25 -9.25 -4.92
CA LYS A 87 -14.54 -7.84 -4.66
C LYS A 87 -13.48 -6.93 -5.28
N GLU A 88 -13.79 -5.63 -5.39
CA GLU A 88 -12.81 -4.65 -5.87
C GLU A 88 -11.71 -4.39 -4.85
N LEU A 89 -10.45 -4.45 -5.30
CA LEU A 89 -9.31 -4.02 -4.50
C LEU A 89 -9.24 -2.50 -4.47
N ASP A 90 -9.32 -1.94 -3.27
CA ASP A 90 -9.25 -0.50 -3.02
C ASP A 90 -7.93 -0.14 -2.35
N TYR A 91 -7.16 0.78 -2.96
CA TYR A 91 -5.82 1.17 -2.52
C TYR A 91 -5.82 2.51 -1.77
N SER A 92 -6.98 3.16 -1.59
CA SER A 92 -7.10 4.46 -0.93
C SER A 92 -6.65 4.44 0.54
N HIS A 93 -6.75 3.27 1.17
CA HIS A 93 -6.30 3.02 2.54
C HIS A 93 -4.90 2.40 2.61
N CYS A 94 -4.16 2.32 1.50
CA CYS A 94 -2.79 1.81 1.50
C CYS A 94 -1.89 2.80 2.24
N LYS A 95 -1.42 2.42 3.43
CA LYS A 95 -0.58 3.27 4.29
C LYS A 95 0.88 2.88 4.31
N SER A 96 1.24 1.70 3.80
CA SER A 96 2.64 1.26 3.74
C SER A 96 2.98 0.45 2.50
N ILE A 97 4.15 0.72 1.94
CA ILE A 97 4.81 -0.09 0.91
C ILE A 97 6.13 -0.58 1.49
N ILE A 98 6.26 -1.90 1.61
CA ILE A 98 7.42 -2.58 2.19
C ILE A 98 8.22 -3.18 1.04
N LEU A 99 9.48 -2.80 0.93
CA LEU A 99 10.41 -3.31 -0.08
C LEU A 99 11.26 -4.41 0.55
N GLY A 100 11.30 -5.59 -0.04
CA GLY A 100 12.29 -6.60 0.33
C GLY A 100 13.69 -6.04 0.14
N GLU A 101 14.65 -6.45 0.97
CA GLU A 101 16.01 -5.92 0.91
C GLU A 101 16.66 -6.10 -0.47
N GLY A 102 16.31 -7.17 -1.20
CA GLY A 102 16.76 -7.37 -2.58
C GLY A 102 16.25 -6.32 -3.56
N ILE A 103 14.99 -5.88 -3.44
CA ILE A 103 14.42 -4.79 -4.24
C ILE A 103 14.99 -3.45 -3.79
N ALA A 104 15.10 -3.23 -2.49
CA ALA A 104 15.62 -1.98 -1.92
C ALA A 104 17.06 -1.67 -2.41
N ARG A 105 17.87 -2.71 -2.65
CA ARG A 105 19.24 -2.56 -3.17
C ARG A 105 19.31 -2.34 -4.68
N LYS A 106 18.32 -2.84 -5.43
CA LYS A 106 18.33 -2.83 -6.89
C LYS A 106 17.58 -1.64 -7.48
N ASP A 107 16.33 -1.44 -7.07
CA ASP A 107 15.42 -0.53 -7.77
C ASP A 107 14.27 -0.02 -6.89
N ILE A 108 14.59 0.93 -5.99
CA ILE A 108 13.58 1.65 -5.20
C ILE A 108 12.82 2.66 -6.07
N GLN A 109 13.50 3.23 -7.07
CA GLN A 109 12.94 4.27 -7.92
C GLN A 109 11.73 3.77 -8.69
N HIS A 110 11.81 2.57 -9.29
CA HIS A 110 10.69 1.99 -10.04
C HIS A 110 9.43 1.81 -9.18
N VAL A 111 9.58 1.30 -7.96
CA VAL A 111 8.43 1.08 -7.05
C VAL A 111 7.86 2.41 -6.56
N MET A 112 8.73 3.37 -6.24
CA MET A 112 8.33 4.72 -5.82
C MET A 112 7.59 5.47 -6.94
N ASP A 113 8.13 5.46 -8.16
CA ASP A 113 7.52 6.08 -9.33
C ASP A 113 6.14 5.48 -9.62
N TRP A 114 6.03 4.15 -9.53
CA TRP A 114 4.75 3.46 -9.68
C TRP A 114 3.73 3.93 -8.63
N ALA A 115 4.13 3.99 -7.35
CA ALA A 115 3.25 4.35 -6.25
C ALA A 115 2.74 5.80 -6.37
N VAL A 116 3.61 6.74 -6.74
CA VAL A 116 3.26 8.16 -6.89
C VAL A 116 2.38 8.43 -8.11
N ARG A 117 2.59 7.70 -9.22
CA ARG A 117 1.81 7.87 -10.46
C ARG A 117 0.43 7.23 -10.38
N ARG A 118 0.23 6.30 -9.45
CA ARG A 118 -1.01 5.55 -9.29
C ARG A 118 -2.07 6.39 -8.56
N ARG A 119 -3.17 6.70 -9.26
CA ARG A 119 -4.24 7.60 -8.80
C ARG A 119 -4.88 7.21 -7.46
N ASP A 120 -5.04 5.91 -7.22
CA ASP A 120 -5.70 5.33 -6.07
C ASP A 120 -4.76 5.08 -4.88
N VAL A 121 -3.47 5.44 -4.99
CA VAL A 121 -2.51 5.41 -3.88
C VAL A 121 -2.26 6.85 -3.40
N GLN A 122 -2.35 7.06 -2.09
CA GLN A 122 -2.11 8.39 -1.50
C GLN A 122 -0.60 8.70 -1.44
N LEU A 123 -0.22 9.96 -1.69
CA LEU A 123 1.18 10.40 -1.58
C LEU A 123 1.76 10.35 -0.15
N ILE A 124 0.91 10.07 0.84
CA ILE A 124 1.28 9.84 2.24
C ILE A 124 1.43 8.35 2.59
N VAL A 125 1.57 7.47 1.59
CA VAL A 125 1.97 6.08 1.86
C VAL A 125 3.42 6.05 2.36
N ASN A 126 3.68 5.31 3.44
CA ASN A 126 5.01 5.16 4.00
C ASN A 126 5.81 4.11 3.24
N PHE A 127 7.08 4.37 2.97
CA PHE A 127 8.02 3.39 2.45
C PHE A 127 8.92 2.86 3.56
N ALA A 128 9.19 1.55 3.53
CA ALA A 128 10.14 0.90 4.43
C ALA A 128 10.81 -0.29 3.75
N VAL A 129 11.92 -0.75 4.30
CA VAL A 129 12.60 -1.99 3.88
C VAL A 129 12.23 -3.11 4.84
N GLY A 130 11.78 -4.24 4.32
CA GLY A 130 11.40 -5.41 5.10
C GLY A 130 12.51 -6.47 5.16
N ARG A 131 12.69 -7.07 6.34
CA ARG A 131 13.59 -8.22 6.57
C ARG A 131 12.85 -9.37 7.26
N PRO A 132 13.09 -10.64 6.88
CA PRO A 132 13.98 -11.08 5.80
C PRO A 132 13.45 -10.76 4.40
N GLU A 133 12.13 -10.78 4.19
CA GLU A 133 11.46 -10.29 2.97
C GLU A 133 10.24 -9.44 3.37
N ALA A 134 9.69 -8.68 2.44
CA ALA A 134 8.51 -7.85 2.67
C ALA A 134 7.28 -8.69 3.05
N LEU A 135 7.12 -9.87 2.44
CA LEU A 135 6.04 -10.80 2.77
C LEU A 135 6.00 -11.17 4.26
N GLN A 136 7.14 -11.48 4.88
CA GLN A 136 7.16 -11.86 6.30
C GLN A 136 6.78 -10.68 7.19
N VAL A 137 7.19 -9.47 6.85
CA VAL A 137 6.74 -8.25 7.54
C VAL A 137 5.22 -8.10 7.42
N LEU A 138 4.63 -8.31 6.25
CA LEU A 138 3.18 -8.26 6.10
C LEU A 138 2.46 -9.32 6.96
N GLN A 139 3.07 -10.50 7.13
CA GLN A 139 2.52 -11.64 7.88
C GLN A 139 2.54 -11.47 9.40
N VAL A 140 3.30 -10.53 9.95
CA VAL A 140 3.35 -10.30 11.38
C VAL A 140 1.99 -9.84 11.91
N ARG A 141 1.58 -10.46 13.02
CA ARG A 141 0.34 -10.26 13.75
C ARG A 141 0.65 -10.10 15.24
N PRO A 142 0.83 -8.87 15.73
CA PRO A 142 1.03 -8.64 17.15
C PRO A 142 -0.20 -9.00 17.96
N GLU A 143 0.00 -9.75 19.05
CA GLU A 143 -1.09 -10.16 19.95
C GLU A 143 -1.74 -8.97 20.68
N SER A 144 -1.01 -7.87 20.81
CA SER A 144 -1.49 -6.63 21.41
C SER A 144 -2.51 -5.89 20.55
N GLU A 145 -2.60 -6.21 19.25
CA GLU A 145 -3.43 -5.49 18.30
C GLU A 145 -4.65 -6.33 17.90
N ARG A 146 -5.84 -5.82 18.22
CA ARG A 146 -7.11 -6.48 17.88
C ARG A 146 -7.34 -6.57 16.38
N ILE A 147 -6.80 -5.61 15.62
CA ILE A 147 -6.86 -5.57 14.17
C ILE A 147 -5.44 -5.72 13.61
N PRO A 148 -4.94 -6.96 13.39
CA PRO A 148 -3.53 -7.19 13.03
C PRO A 148 -3.11 -6.47 11.73
N SER A 149 -4.10 -6.20 10.88
CA SER A 149 -4.08 -5.33 9.72
C SER A 149 -3.53 -3.92 10.00
N ASN A 150 -3.87 -3.32 11.15
CA ASN A 150 -3.53 -1.96 11.54
C ASN A 150 -2.17 -1.81 12.22
N SER A 151 -1.59 -2.92 12.71
CA SER A 151 -0.33 -2.91 13.47
C SER A 151 0.83 -2.21 12.75
N LEU A 152 0.98 -2.44 11.44
CA LEU A 152 2.02 -1.82 10.62
C LEU A 152 1.78 -0.30 10.46
N ILE A 153 0.52 0.11 10.36
CA ILE A 153 0.14 1.51 10.27
C ILE A 153 0.49 2.22 11.57
N LEU A 154 0.11 1.64 12.71
CA LEU A 154 0.40 2.18 14.04
C LEU A 154 1.91 2.27 14.32
N ALA A 155 2.67 1.27 13.90
CA ALA A 155 4.13 1.26 14.02
C ALA A 155 4.80 2.34 13.15
N MET A 156 4.22 2.66 11.99
CA MET A 156 4.80 3.59 11.01
C MET A 156 4.23 5.02 11.05
N SER A 157 3.06 5.24 11.66
CA SER A 157 2.41 6.56 11.67
C SER A 157 2.85 7.44 12.83
N GLY A 158 3.59 6.90 13.79
CA GLY A 158 3.89 7.55 15.07
C GLY A 158 2.68 7.67 16.00
N GLN A 159 1.51 7.15 15.62
CA GLN A 159 0.29 7.22 16.44
C GLN A 159 0.21 6.10 17.49
N GLY A 160 0.83 4.94 17.22
CA GLY A 160 0.83 3.81 18.14
C GLY A 160 2.00 3.83 19.12
N THR A 161 3.20 4.09 18.62
CA THR A 161 4.43 4.14 19.41
C THR A 161 5.24 5.39 19.04
N GLU A 162 5.61 6.15 20.07
CA GLU A 162 6.55 7.26 19.94
C GLU A 162 7.95 6.75 20.26
N SER A 163 8.71 6.44 19.21
CA SER A 163 10.08 5.97 19.32
C SER A 163 10.99 6.83 18.45
N PRO A 164 12.07 7.41 19.00
CA PRO A 164 13.02 8.19 18.22
C PRO A 164 13.77 7.32 17.18
N PHE A 165 13.67 6.00 17.30
CA PHE A 165 14.28 5.05 16.38
C PHE A 165 13.43 4.76 15.14
N ILE A 166 12.16 5.18 15.13
CA ILE A 166 11.24 4.96 14.01
C ILE A 166 11.21 6.22 13.17
N THR A 167 11.80 6.15 11.97
CA THR A 167 11.72 7.23 10.98
C THR A 167 10.69 6.88 9.92
N SER A 168 9.58 7.60 9.88
CA SER A 168 8.57 7.45 8.83
C SER A 168 8.98 8.23 7.58
N VAL A 169 8.92 7.59 6.42
CA VAL A 169 9.30 8.20 5.14
C VAL A 169 8.13 8.07 4.18
N TYR A 170 7.44 9.18 3.97
CA TYR A 170 6.30 9.24 3.05
C TYR A 170 6.74 9.25 1.60
N SER A 171 5.91 8.75 0.70
CA SER A 171 6.24 8.68 -0.73
C SER A 171 6.57 10.04 -1.36
N PHE A 172 5.89 11.12 -0.96
CA PHE A 172 6.24 12.47 -1.43
C PHE A 172 7.65 12.91 -0.98
N GLN A 173 8.05 12.54 0.25
CA GLN A 173 9.37 12.83 0.79
C GLN A 173 10.43 11.97 0.10
N LEU A 174 10.15 10.68 -0.07
CA LEU A 174 11.05 9.76 -0.76
C LEU A 174 11.29 10.21 -2.20
N MET A 175 10.22 10.55 -2.93
CA MET A 175 10.30 11.09 -4.29
C MET A 175 11.22 12.32 -4.32
N ARG A 176 10.95 13.30 -3.45
CA ARG A 176 11.78 14.50 -3.35
C ARG A 176 13.24 14.17 -3.06
N ASN A 177 13.51 13.35 -2.04
CA ASN A 177 14.86 13.03 -1.60
C ASN A 177 15.64 12.22 -2.65
N ILE A 178 14.98 11.39 -3.44
CA ILE A 178 15.60 10.65 -4.55
C ILE A 178 16.07 11.63 -5.63
N TYR A 179 15.24 12.59 -6.03
CA TYR A 179 15.53 13.50 -7.14
C TYR A 179 16.33 14.76 -6.75
N GLU A 180 16.28 15.21 -5.49
CA GLU A 180 17.00 16.41 -5.03
C GLU A 180 18.51 16.18 -4.91
N LYS A 181 19.33 17.11 -5.40
CA LYS A 181 20.80 17.01 -5.25
C LYS A 181 21.21 17.34 -3.81
N GLY A 182 22.16 16.57 -3.27
CA GLY A 182 22.75 16.82 -1.95
C GLY A 182 22.03 16.21 -0.75
N ILE A 183 20.94 15.46 -0.97
CA ILE A 183 20.25 14.69 0.08
C ILE A 183 20.30 13.22 -0.28
N ASP A 184 20.78 12.36 0.60
CA ASP A 184 20.65 10.92 0.43
C ASP A 184 19.32 10.43 1.00
N PRO A 185 18.53 9.66 0.25
CA PRO A 185 17.31 9.09 0.79
C PRO A 185 17.64 8.11 1.92
N ILE A 186 16.73 8.01 2.87
CA ILE A 186 16.77 6.99 3.92
C ILE A 186 15.41 6.32 3.98
N LEU A 187 15.39 5.05 4.37
CA LEU A 187 14.18 4.28 4.62
C LEU A 187 14.32 3.54 5.95
N PRO A 188 13.27 3.46 6.78
CA PRO A 188 13.28 2.60 7.95
C PRO A 188 13.36 1.13 7.55
N ILE A 189 14.07 0.32 8.34
CA ILE A 189 14.10 -1.13 8.21
C ILE A 189 13.14 -1.71 9.25
N ILE A 190 12.23 -2.56 8.79
CA ILE A 190 11.30 -3.32 9.62
C ILE A 190 11.73 -4.78 9.58
N GLU A 191 12.20 -5.29 10.71
CA GLU A 191 12.54 -6.70 10.85
C GLU A 191 11.37 -7.48 11.47
N ALA A 192 10.91 -8.52 10.78
CA ALA A 192 9.95 -9.46 11.35
C ALA A 192 10.68 -10.40 12.33
N LYS A 193 10.37 -10.28 13.62
CA LYS A 193 10.82 -11.22 14.65
C LYS A 193 9.72 -12.27 14.85
N GLY A 194 9.78 -13.33 14.04
CA GLY A 194 8.76 -14.38 14.01
C GLY A 194 7.44 -13.87 13.43
N LYS A 195 6.31 -14.37 13.94
CA LYS A 195 4.97 -13.99 13.47
C LYS A 195 4.28 -12.94 14.33
N SER A 196 4.87 -12.53 15.46
CA SER A 196 4.18 -11.70 16.46
C SER A 196 4.79 -10.32 16.67
N GLN A 197 6.03 -10.06 16.25
CA GLN A 197 6.70 -8.81 16.58
C GLN A 197 7.45 -8.19 15.40
N PHE A 198 7.50 -6.86 15.41
CA PHE A 198 8.34 -6.04 14.54
C PHE A 198 9.47 -5.43 15.35
N LEU A 199 10.65 -5.30 14.75
CA LEU A 199 11.73 -4.47 15.26
C LEU A 199 12.05 -3.38 14.24
N ILE A 200 11.94 -2.12 14.65
CA ILE A 200 12.23 -0.94 13.83
C ILE A 200 13.23 -0.08 14.59
N ASN A 201 14.51 -0.24 14.27
CA ASN A 201 15.59 0.50 14.94
C ASN A 201 16.76 0.87 14.02
N SER A 202 16.62 0.60 12.73
CA SER A 202 17.67 0.73 11.73
C SER A 202 17.13 1.40 10.48
N THR A 203 18.01 2.03 9.72
CA THR A 203 17.67 2.65 8.44
C THR A 203 18.54 2.09 7.31
N PHE A 204 17.98 2.10 6.12
CA PHE A 204 18.64 1.75 4.87
C PHE A 204 18.81 3.02 4.05
N ALA A 205 20.02 3.28 3.56
CA ALA A 205 20.32 4.37 2.64
C ALA A 205 20.46 3.81 1.22
N PRO A 206 19.49 4.05 0.32
CA PRO A 206 19.62 3.70 -1.09
C PRO A 206 20.77 4.43 -1.74
N ARG A 207 21.51 3.73 -2.61
CA ARG A 207 22.47 4.39 -3.48
C ARG A 207 21.69 5.14 -4.56
N LYS A 208 21.91 6.44 -4.71
CA LYS A 208 21.39 7.18 -5.87
C LYS A 208 21.99 6.61 -7.14
N MET A 209 21.14 6.25 -8.10
CA MET A 209 21.58 6.11 -9.48
C MET A 209 21.96 7.50 -9.97
N ALA A 210 23.24 7.68 -10.26
CA ALA A 210 23.84 8.92 -10.73
C ALA A 210 23.41 9.25 -12.16
#